data_AF-A0A2V9ZXD2-F1
#
_entry.id   AF-A0A2V9ZXD2-F1
#
_cell.length_a   1.000
_cell.length_b   1.000
_cell.length_c   1.000
_cell.angle_alpha   90.00
_cell.angle_beta   90.00
_cell.angle_gamma   90.00
#
_symmetry.space_group_name_H-M   'P 1'
#
loop_
_entity.id
_entity.type
_entity.pdbx_description
1 polymer ?
#
loop_
_entity_poly.entity_id
_entity_poly.type
_entity_poly.pdbx_seq_one_letter_code
_entity_poly.pdbx_strand_id
1 'polypeptide(L)'
;MGADSPSTLPFGTPNRKAFDRGPSDFDHTHRFVTSYVWQLPGLNGQNALVRTILGGWQVNGVMAWQTGRPFTVVAGKDISKSNLNNDRAVQVGPAFGPGACAFNKFTNVPSPQSCVDFLVPNNLAFTVPAALTFGTTSKGQFRWPGAFNWDMGLVKTFQITERVGVQFRAEYFNILNHPNWSSDDASVNPVANVSSPTFGSIRVADDPRIGQLALKIIF
;
A
#
# COMPACT_ATOMS: atom_id res chain seq x y z
N MET A 1 9.59 -3.32 -18.74
CA MET A 1 9.71 -1.89 -19.11
C MET A 1 8.32 -1.45 -19.54
N GLY A 2 7.62 -0.65 -18.74
CA GLY A 2 6.23 -0.23 -19.00
C GLY A 2 6.18 1.13 -19.68
N ALA A 3 5.36 1.25 -20.72
CA ALA A 3 5.22 2.45 -21.56
C ALA A 3 4.09 3.38 -21.08
N ASP A 4 3.60 3.19 -19.86
CA ASP A 4 2.26 3.65 -19.47
C ASP A 4 2.18 5.14 -19.07
N SER A 5 3.30 5.86 -19.12
CA SER A 5 3.37 7.30 -18.80
C SER A 5 4.01 8.09 -19.96
N PRO A 6 3.42 9.23 -20.37
CA PRO A 6 3.88 10.01 -21.51
C PRO A 6 5.29 10.54 -21.26
N SER A 7 6.07 10.55 -22.34
CA SER A 7 7.42 11.11 -22.38
C SER A 7 7.46 12.51 -21.82
N THR A 8 8.45 12.75 -20.97
CA THR A 8 8.70 14.08 -20.39
C THR A 8 9.50 14.98 -21.34
N LEU A 9 10.23 14.37 -22.27
CA LEU A 9 10.97 15.05 -23.32
C LEU A 9 10.19 15.05 -24.64
N PRO A 10 10.25 16.12 -25.45
CA PRO A 10 9.73 16.15 -26.81
C PRO A 10 10.30 15.02 -27.69
N PHE A 11 9.54 14.58 -28.71
CA PHE A 11 9.90 13.45 -29.56
C PHE A 11 11.29 13.57 -30.23
N GLY A 12 11.70 14.78 -30.60
CA GLY A 12 12.98 15.05 -31.26
C GLY A 12 14.20 15.16 -30.33
N THR A 13 14.02 15.01 -29.02
CA THR A 13 15.11 15.21 -28.05
C THR A 13 16.07 14.01 -28.07
N PRO A 14 17.39 14.23 -28.25
CA PRO A 14 18.38 13.16 -28.17
C PRO A 14 18.30 12.43 -26.82
N ASN A 15 18.52 11.12 -26.82
CA ASN A 15 18.52 10.27 -25.61
C ASN A 15 17.19 10.19 -24.81
N ARG A 16 16.06 10.62 -25.41
CA ARG A 16 14.72 10.55 -24.80
C ARG A 16 14.39 9.20 -24.16
N LYS A 17 14.68 8.11 -24.88
CA LYS A 17 14.40 6.75 -24.40
C LYS A 17 15.15 6.40 -23.11
N ALA A 18 16.36 6.91 -22.91
CA ALA A 18 17.10 6.67 -21.67
C ALA A 18 16.50 7.45 -20.50
N PHE A 19 16.03 8.68 -20.74
CA PHE A 19 15.38 9.50 -19.72
C PHE A 19 14.04 8.91 -19.26
N ASP A 20 13.27 8.30 -20.17
CA ASP A 20 11.99 7.64 -19.84
C ASP A 20 12.13 6.15 -19.50
N ARG A 21 13.35 5.63 -19.40
CA ARG A 21 13.58 4.25 -18.98
C ARG A 21 13.39 4.15 -17.46
N GLY A 22 12.47 3.28 -17.06
CA GLY A 22 12.21 2.96 -15.66
C GLY A 22 11.38 1.69 -15.52
N PRO A 23 11.15 1.25 -14.27
CA PRO A 23 10.17 0.20 -13.98
C PRO A 23 8.77 0.64 -14.44
N SER A 24 7.89 -0.35 -14.61
CA SER A 24 6.49 -0.09 -14.96
C SER A 24 5.76 0.57 -13.78
N ASP A 25 4.76 1.40 -14.03
CA ASP A 25 3.98 2.03 -12.96
C ASP A 25 3.18 0.98 -12.14
N PHE A 26 2.97 -0.21 -12.72
CA PHE A 26 2.36 -1.39 -12.07
C PHE A 26 3.37 -2.37 -11.44
N ASP A 27 4.65 -2.01 -11.40
CA ASP A 27 5.71 -2.92 -10.94
C ASP A 27 5.74 -3.07 -9.41
N HIS A 28 5.17 -4.17 -8.93
CA HIS A 28 5.40 -4.66 -7.56
C HIS A 28 6.48 -5.74 -7.60
N THR A 29 7.70 -5.42 -7.15
CA THR A 29 8.85 -6.34 -7.22
C THR A 29 8.61 -7.66 -6.50
N HIS A 30 7.97 -7.62 -5.34
CA HIS A 30 7.54 -8.82 -4.63
C HIS A 30 6.07 -8.72 -4.28
N ARG A 31 5.34 -9.79 -4.57
CA ARG A 31 3.95 -9.96 -4.19
C ARG A 31 3.75 -11.39 -3.71
N PHE A 32 3.27 -11.54 -2.49
CA PHE A 32 2.93 -12.82 -1.89
C PHE A 32 1.46 -12.79 -1.49
N VAL A 33 0.70 -13.78 -1.94
CA VAL A 33 -0.70 -13.96 -1.57
C VAL A 33 -0.88 -15.41 -1.17
N THR A 34 -1.41 -15.63 0.02
CA THR A 34 -1.73 -16.97 0.51
C THR A 34 -3.13 -16.99 1.07
N SER A 35 -3.82 -18.12 0.89
CA SER A 35 -5.11 -18.40 1.49
C SER A 35 -5.04 -19.71 2.25
N TYR A 36 -5.81 -19.82 3.32
CA TYR A 36 -5.87 -21.05 4.12
C TYR A 36 -7.28 -21.27 4.66
N VAL A 37 -7.60 -22.54 4.85
CA VAL A 37 -8.78 -23.01 5.58
C VAL A 37 -8.31 -24.08 6.55
N TRP A 38 -8.54 -23.86 7.84
CA TRP A 38 -8.13 -24.75 8.90
C TRP A 38 -9.34 -25.15 9.75
N GLN A 39 -9.64 -26.44 9.78
CA GLN A 39 -10.63 -27.01 10.67
C GLN A 39 -9.96 -27.35 12.01
N LEU A 40 -10.38 -26.66 13.06
CA LEU A 40 -9.91 -26.89 14.42
C LEU A 40 -10.53 -28.18 14.98
N PRO A 41 -9.80 -28.92 15.83
CA PRO A 41 -10.25 -30.19 16.35
C PRO A 41 -11.51 -30.03 17.21
N GLY A 42 -12.31 -31.09 17.26
CA GLY A 42 -13.56 -31.15 18.03
C GLY A 42 -13.39 -31.19 19.55
N LEU A 43 -12.18 -31.12 20.12
CA LEU A 43 -11.90 -31.21 21.57
C LEU A 43 -12.52 -32.46 22.24
N ASN A 44 -12.28 -33.64 21.66
CA ASN A 44 -12.72 -34.92 22.23
C ASN A 44 -12.06 -35.16 23.60
N GLY A 45 -12.85 -35.53 24.61
CA GLY A 45 -12.39 -35.75 25.99
C GLY A 45 -12.68 -34.59 26.96
N GLN A 46 -13.11 -33.43 26.47
CA GLN A 46 -13.58 -32.32 27.31
C GLN A 46 -15.07 -32.46 27.66
N ASN A 47 -15.55 -31.67 28.62
CA ASN A 47 -16.97 -31.63 28.97
C ASN A 47 -17.82 -31.17 27.76
N ALA A 48 -19.11 -31.55 27.76
CA ALA A 48 -20.00 -31.31 26.62
C ALA A 48 -20.11 -29.83 26.24
N LEU A 49 -20.09 -28.93 27.23
CA LEU A 49 -20.20 -27.48 27.01
C LEU A 49 -18.96 -26.90 26.31
N VAL A 50 -17.75 -27.23 26.78
CA VAL A 50 -16.49 -26.81 26.15
C VAL A 50 -16.37 -27.38 24.75
N ARG A 51 -16.71 -28.66 24.57
CA ARG A 51 -16.72 -29.31 23.25
C ARG A 51 -17.62 -28.58 22.26
N THR A 52 -18.84 -28.24 22.68
CA THR A 52 -19.82 -27.59 21.82
C THR A 52 -19.46 -26.14 21.50
N ILE A 53 -18.90 -25.38 22.46
CA ILE A 53 -18.57 -23.96 22.25
C ILE A 53 -17.20 -23.76 21.59
N LEU A 54 -16.17 -24.48 22.03
CA LEU A 54 -14.78 -24.26 21.60
C LEU A 54 -14.26 -25.29 20.58
N GLY A 55 -14.94 -26.41 20.37
CA GLY A 55 -14.52 -27.43 19.40
C GLY A 55 -15.03 -27.17 17.98
N GLY A 56 -14.34 -27.66 16.95
CA GLY A 56 -14.89 -27.74 15.59
C GLY A 56 -15.13 -26.39 14.89
N TRP A 57 -14.38 -25.35 15.28
CA TRP A 57 -14.33 -24.09 14.55
C TRP A 57 -13.58 -24.28 13.23
N GLN A 58 -13.99 -23.56 12.20
CA GLN A 58 -13.22 -23.39 10.97
C GLN A 58 -12.65 -21.98 10.94
N VAL A 59 -11.34 -21.87 10.77
CA VAL A 59 -10.65 -20.61 10.52
C VAL A 59 -10.34 -20.53 9.03
N ASN A 60 -10.74 -19.45 8.39
CA ASN A 60 -10.33 -19.13 7.02
C ASN A 60 -9.56 -17.81 7.02
N GLY A 61 -8.63 -17.65 6.08
CA GLY A 61 -7.95 -16.38 5.95
C GLY A 61 -7.25 -16.20 4.62
N VAL A 62 -7.03 -14.94 4.27
CA VAL A 62 -6.26 -14.50 3.11
C VAL A 62 -5.26 -13.46 3.59
N MET A 63 -3.99 -13.70 3.31
CA MET A 63 -2.91 -12.77 3.60
C MET A 63 -2.29 -12.33 2.29
N ALA A 64 -2.18 -11.01 2.11
CA ALA A 64 -1.57 -10.39 0.96
C ALA A 64 -0.48 -9.41 1.41
N TRP A 65 0.74 -9.63 0.93
CA TRP A 65 1.87 -8.74 1.13
C TRP A 65 2.46 -8.34 -0.22
N GLN A 66 2.81 -7.08 -0.36
CA GLN A 66 3.48 -6.59 -1.56
C GLN A 66 4.41 -5.42 -1.28
N THR A 67 5.49 -5.33 -2.05
CA THR A 67 6.30 -4.11 -2.12
C THR A 67 5.52 -2.98 -2.76
N GLY A 68 5.85 -1.73 -2.42
CA GLY A 68 5.25 -0.59 -3.09
C GLY A 68 5.65 -0.50 -4.57
N ARG A 69 4.71 0.01 -5.37
CA ARG A 69 4.94 0.33 -6.78
C ARG A 69 5.97 1.46 -6.92
N PRO A 70 6.61 1.64 -8.09
CA PRO A 70 7.49 2.78 -8.30
C PRO A 70 6.70 4.07 -8.52
N PHE A 71 7.33 5.21 -8.27
CA PHE A 71 6.83 6.53 -8.62
C PHE A 71 7.95 7.49 -8.96
N THR A 72 7.57 8.59 -9.60
CA THR A 72 8.48 9.65 -10.03
C THR A 72 8.07 10.96 -9.37
N VAL A 73 9.05 11.69 -8.83
CA VAL A 73 8.80 13.04 -8.31
C VAL A 73 8.80 14.04 -9.46
N VAL A 74 7.71 14.78 -9.59
CA VAL A 74 7.45 15.75 -10.67
C VAL A 74 7.48 17.18 -10.14
N ALA A 75 7.81 18.12 -11.02
CA ALA A 75 7.78 19.55 -10.74
C ALA A 75 6.34 20.08 -10.64
N GLY A 76 5.39 19.46 -11.35
CA GLY A 76 3.96 19.81 -11.34
C GLY A 76 3.59 21.09 -12.10
N LYS A 77 4.51 21.62 -12.89
CA LYS A 77 4.34 22.78 -13.78
C LYS A 77 5.16 22.55 -15.05
N ASP A 78 4.75 23.14 -16.17
CA ASP A 78 5.56 23.18 -17.39
C ASP A 78 6.61 24.29 -17.31
N ILE A 79 7.77 23.92 -16.77
CA ILE A 79 8.98 24.73 -16.62
C ILE A 79 9.81 24.68 -17.91
N SER A 80 9.82 23.53 -18.58
CA SER A 80 10.50 23.26 -19.83
C SER A 80 9.87 23.94 -21.04
N LYS A 81 8.61 24.38 -20.92
CA LYS A 81 7.78 24.95 -22.01
C LYS A 81 7.55 23.95 -23.14
N SER A 82 7.53 22.67 -22.81
CA SER A 82 7.29 21.59 -23.76
C SER A 82 5.80 21.38 -24.06
N ASN A 83 4.90 22.03 -23.31
CA ASN A 83 3.46 21.77 -23.29
C ASN A 83 3.07 20.33 -22.91
N LEU A 84 4.01 19.55 -22.35
CA LEU A 84 3.77 18.16 -21.93
C LEU A 84 3.29 18.05 -20.47
N ASN A 85 3.48 19.11 -19.66
CA ASN A 85 3.07 19.20 -18.24
C ASN A 85 3.54 18.02 -17.36
N ASN A 86 4.60 17.32 -17.77
CA ASN A 86 5.14 16.16 -17.05
C ASN A 86 6.60 16.38 -16.62
N ASP A 87 6.98 17.64 -16.39
CA ASP A 87 8.34 17.97 -16.00
C ASP A 87 8.69 17.31 -14.67
N ARG A 88 9.86 16.70 -14.65
CA ARG A 88 10.40 16.03 -13.47
C ARG A 88 11.06 17.02 -12.53
N ALA A 89 11.15 16.65 -11.24
CA ALA A 89 11.90 17.43 -10.27
C ALA A 89 13.41 17.23 -10.44
N VAL A 90 14.19 18.11 -9.81
CA VAL A 90 15.63 17.92 -9.59
C VAL A 90 15.83 17.41 -8.17
N GLN A 91 16.46 16.25 -8.01
CA GLN A 91 16.83 15.78 -6.68
C GLN A 91 18.14 16.45 -6.24
N VAL A 92 18.10 17.14 -5.10
CA VAL A 92 19.23 17.89 -4.53
C VAL A 92 19.68 17.36 -3.16
N GLY A 93 18.95 16.39 -2.60
CA GLY A 93 19.22 15.83 -1.28
C GLY A 93 18.61 14.44 -1.06
N PRO A 94 18.65 13.93 0.19
CA PRO A 94 18.07 12.64 0.54
C PRO A 94 16.54 12.68 0.39
N ALA A 95 15.99 11.76 -0.40
CA ALA A 95 14.57 11.81 -0.78
C ALA A 95 13.60 11.61 0.39
N PHE A 96 13.91 10.67 1.28
CA PHE A 96 13.00 10.19 2.31
C PHE A 96 13.13 10.97 3.61
N GLY A 97 11.97 11.38 4.16
CA GLY A 97 11.88 12.11 5.42
C GLY A 97 11.99 11.23 6.66
N PRO A 98 12.03 11.83 7.86
CA PRO A 98 12.02 11.09 9.13
C PRO A 98 10.74 10.26 9.35
N GLY A 99 9.65 10.59 8.65
CA GLY A 99 8.39 9.84 8.60
C GLY A 99 8.30 8.83 7.46
N ALA A 100 9.37 8.56 6.72
CA ALA A 100 9.36 7.49 5.72
C ALA A 100 9.16 6.14 6.43
N CYS A 101 7.99 5.53 6.21
CA CYS A 101 7.55 4.25 6.77
C CYS A 101 8.72 3.30 7.04
N ALA A 102 9.12 3.14 8.31
CA ALA A 102 10.17 2.31 8.96
C ALA A 102 11.18 1.44 8.15
N PHE A 103 11.48 1.74 6.89
CA PHE A 103 12.47 1.05 6.06
C PHE A 103 13.81 1.78 6.02
N ASN A 104 13.98 2.84 6.82
CA ASN A 104 15.20 3.64 6.82
C ASN A 104 15.66 4.05 8.22
N LYS A 105 15.77 3.10 9.16
CA LYS A 105 16.39 3.36 10.47
C LYS A 105 17.63 2.50 10.69
N PHE A 106 18.75 3.02 10.21
CA PHE A 106 20.03 2.94 10.92
C PHE A 106 20.11 3.96 12.07
N THR A 107 19.03 4.69 12.38
CA THR A 107 18.98 5.66 13.47
C THR A 107 18.01 5.19 14.56
N ASN A 108 18.58 4.90 15.73
CA ASN A 108 17.91 4.46 16.96
C ASN A 108 17.00 5.55 17.57
N VAL A 109 15.98 6.00 16.83
CA VAL A 109 14.95 6.89 17.37
C VAL A 109 13.61 6.17 17.34
N PRO A 110 12.98 5.89 18.50
CA PRO A 110 11.60 5.42 18.55
C PRO A 110 10.69 6.61 18.23
N SER A 111 10.46 6.85 16.94
CA SER A 111 9.34 7.70 16.51
C SER A 111 8.14 6.79 16.35
N PRO A 112 6.94 7.17 16.84
CA PRO A 112 5.71 6.55 16.36
C PRO A 112 5.75 6.57 14.82
N GLN A 113 5.41 5.44 14.21
CA GLN A 113 5.51 5.17 12.76
C GLN A 113 4.52 6.05 11.98
N SER A 114 4.71 7.37 11.98
CA SER A 114 3.95 8.27 11.12
C SER A 114 4.52 8.15 9.72
N CYS A 115 3.84 7.38 8.88
CA CYS A 115 4.08 7.34 7.43
C CYS A 115 3.72 8.66 6.73
N VAL A 116 3.23 9.66 7.47
CA VAL A 116 2.71 10.92 6.93
C VAL A 116 3.83 11.73 6.28
N ASP A 117 4.99 11.91 6.92
CA ASP A 117 6.09 12.72 6.38
C ASP A 117 7.07 11.86 5.57
N PHE A 118 6.60 11.35 4.44
CA PHE A 118 7.29 10.32 3.65
C PHE A 118 8.49 10.85 2.86
N LEU A 119 8.36 11.99 2.18
CA LEU A 119 9.49 12.68 1.54
C LEU A 119 9.89 13.91 2.35
N VAL A 120 11.17 14.29 2.26
CA VAL A 120 11.64 15.52 2.89
C VAL A 120 10.95 16.74 2.24
N PRO A 121 10.27 17.61 3.03
CA PRO A 121 9.56 18.77 2.50
C PRO A 121 10.49 19.95 2.18
N ASN A 122 9.92 21.03 1.64
CA ASN A 122 10.52 22.38 1.52
C ASN A 122 11.79 22.52 0.66
N ASN A 123 11.81 21.93 -0.53
CA ASN A 123 12.92 22.06 -1.48
C ASN A 123 14.28 21.51 -1.01
N LEU A 124 14.34 20.84 0.15
CA LEU A 124 15.59 20.32 0.72
C LEU A 124 16.06 19.03 0.03
N ALA A 125 15.13 18.25 -0.52
CA ALA A 125 15.44 17.03 -1.25
C ALA A 125 15.12 17.11 -2.75
N PHE A 126 14.09 17.89 -3.10
CA PHE A 126 13.60 18.02 -4.47
C PHE A 126 13.28 19.47 -4.78
N THR A 127 13.84 20.00 -5.85
CA THR A 127 13.54 21.36 -6.33
C THR A 127 12.85 21.31 -7.68
N VAL A 128 12.16 22.40 -8.00
CA VAL A 128 11.71 22.66 -9.38
C VAL A 128 12.94 22.89 -10.26
N PRO A 129 13.01 22.34 -11.49
CA PRO A 129 14.12 22.58 -12.41
C PRO A 129 14.28 24.06 -12.75
N ALA A 130 15.44 24.43 -13.29
CA ALA A 130 15.65 25.77 -13.81
C ALA A 130 14.73 26.04 -15.01
N ALA A 131 14.37 27.30 -15.26
CA ALA A 131 13.50 27.67 -16.38
C ALA A 131 14.05 27.12 -17.71
N LEU A 132 13.16 26.57 -18.54
CA LEU A 132 13.48 25.96 -19.84
C LEU A 132 14.38 24.71 -19.75
N THR A 133 14.47 24.08 -18.58
CA THR A 133 15.22 22.84 -18.37
C THR A 133 14.33 21.71 -17.88
N PHE A 134 14.81 20.48 -18.02
CA PHE A 134 14.17 19.29 -17.50
C PHE A 134 14.78 18.86 -16.17
N GLY A 135 13.99 18.16 -15.34
CA GLY A 135 14.46 17.61 -14.08
C GLY A 135 15.49 16.48 -14.23
N THR A 136 16.02 16.03 -13.10
CA THR A 136 17.02 14.95 -13.03
C THR A 136 16.44 13.63 -12.49
N THR A 137 15.24 13.64 -11.89
CA THR A 137 14.65 12.41 -11.38
C THR A 137 14.37 11.41 -12.50
N SER A 138 14.68 10.15 -12.26
CA SER A 138 14.44 9.07 -13.23
C SER A 138 13.02 8.52 -13.11
N LYS A 139 12.50 7.93 -14.19
CA LYS A 139 11.18 7.28 -14.15
C LYS A 139 11.18 6.17 -13.10
N GLY A 140 10.25 6.23 -12.16
CA GLY A 140 10.07 5.20 -11.15
C GLY A 140 11.24 5.08 -10.17
N GLN A 141 12.00 6.16 -9.98
CA GLN A 141 13.20 6.16 -9.15
C GLN A 141 12.92 5.81 -7.68
N PHE A 142 11.73 6.12 -7.18
CA PHE A 142 11.34 5.87 -5.79
C PHE A 142 10.23 4.83 -5.72
N ARG A 143 10.05 4.21 -4.56
CA ARG A 143 8.99 3.24 -4.31
C ARG A 143 8.10 3.70 -3.18
N TRP A 144 6.81 3.43 -3.35
CA TRP A 144 5.78 3.60 -2.34
C TRP A 144 6.04 2.72 -1.11
N PRO A 145 5.38 3.00 0.03
CA PRO A 145 5.26 2.03 1.11
C PRO A 145 4.71 0.69 0.58
N GLY A 146 5.21 -0.40 1.14
CA GLY A 146 4.61 -1.72 0.93
C GLY A 146 3.22 -1.80 1.57
N ALA A 147 2.42 -2.75 1.11
CA ALA A 147 1.12 -3.06 1.69
C ALA A 147 1.15 -4.44 2.33
N PHE A 148 0.48 -4.57 3.48
CA PHE A 148 0.26 -5.83 4.17
C PHE A 148 -1.20 -5.86 4.66
N ASN A 149 -1.97 -6.79 4.12
CA ASN A 149 -3.33 -7.04 4.56
C ASN A 149 -3.51 -8.50 4.97
N TRP A 150 -4.28 -8.71 6.04
CA TRP A 150 -4.67 -10.03 6.48
C TRP A 150 -6.15 -10.01 6.86
N ASP A 151 -6.95 -10.70 6.07
CA ASP A 151 -8.36 -10.90 6.31
C ASP A 151 -8.58 -12.30 6.88
N MET A 152 -9.44 -12.42 7.88
CA MET A 152 -9.69 -13.67 8.58
C MET A 152 -11.18 -13.84 8.87
N GLY A 153 -11.67 -15.04 8.62
CA GLY A 153 -13.00 -15.50 9.02
C GLY A 153 -12.92 -16.64 10.02
N LEU A 154 -13.90 -16.68 10.90
CA LEU A 154 -14.09 -17.71 11.90
C LEU A 154 -15.54 -18.19 11.79
N VAL A 155 -15.72 -19.48 11.53
CA VAL A 155 -17.03 -20.08 11.26
C VAL A 155 -17.25 -21.27 12.17
N LYS A 156 -18.46 -21.40 12.71
CA LYS A 156 -18.87 -22.58 13.46
C LYS A 156 -20.32 -22.90 13.26
N THR A 157 -20.60 -24.19 13.05
CA THR A 157 -21.96 -24.71 13.01
C THR A 157 -22.27 -25.42 14.33
N PHE A 158 -23.32 -24.98 15.00
CA PHE A 158 -23.93 -25.61 16.15
C PHE A 158 -25.10 -26.45 15.66
N GLN A 159 -25.09 -27.76 15.93
CA GLN A 159 -26.26 -28.59 15.69
C GLN A 159 -27.21 -28.44 16.88
N ILE A 160 -28.42 -27.95 16.64
CA ILE A 160 -29.46 -27.82 17.68
C ILE A 160 -30.28 -29.10 17.74
N THR A 161 -30.71 -29.59 16.57
CA THR A 161 -31.40 -30.87 16.40
C THR A 161 -30.80 -31.62 15.22
N GLU A 162 -31.29 -32.82 14.94
CA GLU A 162 -30.87 -33.61 13.76
C GLU A 162 -31.22 -32.92 12.43
N ARG A 163 -32.18 -32.00 12.44
CA ARG A 163 -32.69 -31.31 11.24
C ARG A 163 -32.40 -29.81 11.25
N VAL A 164 -31.91 -29.26 12.36
CA VAL A 164 -31.73 -27.81 12.51
C VAL A 164 -30.33 -27.52 13.06
N GLY A 165 -29.55 -26.80 12.25
CA GLY A 165 -28.25 -26.26 12.61
C GLY A 165 -28.25 -24.73 12.61
N VAL A 166 -27.35 -24.14 13.38
CA VAL A 166 -27.11 -22.70 13.39
C VAL A 166 -25.64 -22.45 13.13
N GLN A 167 -25.35 -21.68 12.09
CA GLN A 167 -24.00 -21.29 11.74
C GLN A 167 -23.73 -19.85 12.18
N PHE A 168 -22.72 -19.71 13.03
CA PHE A 168 -22.13 -18.44 13.39
C PHE A 168 -20.92 -18.16 12.49
N ARG A 169 -20.81 -16.92 12.01
CA ARG A 169 -19.64 -16.43 11.27
C ARG A 169 -19.19 -15.10 11.85
N ALA A 170 -17.88 -14.96 12.04
CA ALA A 170 -17.23 -13.70 12.35
C ALA A 170 -16.16 -13.45 11.28
N GLU A 171 -16.21 -12.31 10.61
CA GLU A 171 -15.27 -11.92 9.56
C GLU A 171 -14.59 -10.62 9.97
N TYR A 172 -13.28 -10.58 9.84
CA TYR A 172 -12.45 -9.42 10.13
C TYR A 172 -11.59 -9.12 8.92
N PHE A 173 -11.79 -7.94 8.34
CA PHE A 173 -10.93 -7.36 7.31
C PHE A 173 -9.84 -6.55 7.98
N ASN A 174 -8.59 -6.66 7.51
CA ASN A 174 -7.42 -6.07 8.16
C ASN A 174 -7.35 -6.41 9.66
N ILE A 175 -7.28 -7.70 10.00
CA ILE A 175 -7.36 -8.17 11.40
C ILE A 175 -6.29 -7.57 12.31
N LEU A 176 -5.09 -7.32 11.77
CA LEU A 176 -3.99 -6.69 12.51
C LEU A 176 -4.18 -5.18 12.70
N ASN A 177 -5.17 -4.57 12.03
CA ASN A 177 -5.39 -3.14 11.99
C ASN A 177 -4.12 -2.37 11.57
N HIS A 178 -3.36 -2.95 10.63
CA HIS A 178 -2.16 -2.34 10.07
C HIS A 178 -2.58 -1.31 9.01
N PRO A 179 -2.13 -0.03 9.09
CA PRO A 179 -2.47 0.95 8.07
C PRO A 179 -1.88 0.56 6.71
N ASN A 180 -2.74 0.41 5.71
CA ASN A 180 -2.33 0.24 4.32
C ASN A 180 -2.45 1.57 3.60
N TRP A 181 -1.35 2.04 3.03
CA TRP A 181 -1.27 3.31 2.34
C TRP A 181 -1.50 3.06 0.85
N SER A 182 -2.71 2.68 0.48
CA SER A 182 -3.08 2.51 -0.91
C SER A 182 -3.73 3.80 -1.40
N SER A 183 -3.12 4.41 -2.41
CA SER A 183 -3.91 5.08 -3.42
C SER A 183 -3.25 4.84 -4.76
N ASP A 184 -4.04 4.43 -5.74
CA ASP A 184 -3.56 4.38 -7.11
C ASP A 184 -3.37 5.78 -7.71
N ASP A 185 -3.84 6.81 -7.00
CA ASP A 185 -3.66 8.22 -7.33
C ASP A 185 -2.35 8.79 -6.75
N ALA A 186 -1.37 9.05 -7.62
CA ALA A 186 -0.09 9.67 -7.28
C ALA A 186 -0.20 11.17 -6.91
N SER A 187 -1.38 11.79 -7.09
CA SER A 187 -1.66 13.14 -6.60
C SER A 187 -2.05 13.19 -5.12
N VAL A 188 -2.39 12.04 -4.54
CA VAL A 188 -2.96 11.94 -3.19
C VAL A 188 -1.98 11.32 -2.19
N ASN A 189 -1.11 10.42 -2.65
CA ASN A 189 -0.20 9.68 -1.77
C ASN A 189 1.03 9.21 -2.58
N PRO A 190 2.23 9.06 -1.97
CA PRO A 190 2.81 10.25 -1.38
C PRO A 190 2.74 11.39 -2.40
N VAL A 191 2.36 12.59 -1.96
CA VAL A 191 2.25 13.74 -2.86
C VAL A 191 3.62 14.03 -3.49
N ALA A 192 3.84 13.56 -4.72
CA ALA A 192 5.12 13.58 -5.41
C ALA A 192 5.28 14.79 -6.35
N ASN A 193 4.41 15.80 -6.21
CA ASN A 193 4.46 17.06 -6.94
C ASN A 193 5.12 18.13 -6.06
N VAL A 194 6.33 18.55 -6.42
CA VAL A 194 7.12 19.55 -5.67
C VAL A 194 6.42 20.91 -5.56
N SER A 195 5.59 21.28 -6.54
CA SER A 195 4.80 22.51 -6.49
C SER A 195 3.57 22.43 -5.57
N SER A 196 3.26 21.27 -5.00
CA SER A 196 2.14 21.12 -4.07
C SER A 196 2.49 21.65 -2.68
N PRO A 197 1.60 22.40 -1.99
CA PRO A 197 1.80 22.81 -0.60
C PRO A 197 1.85 21.63 0.37
N THR A 198 1.46 20.44 -0.10
CA THR A 198 1.40 19.21 0.68
C THR A 198 2.45 18.18 0.24
N PHE A 199 3.45 18.63 -0.54
CA PHE A 199 4.52 17.79 -1.05
C PHE A 199 5.15 16.90 0.02
N GLY A 200 5.39 15.65 -0.33
CA GLY A 200 6.03 14.66 0.52
C GLY A 200 5.13 14.03 1.57
N SER A 201 3.87 14.45 1.67
CA SER A 201 2.93 13.87 2.64
C SER A 201 2.13 12.68 2.10
N ILE A 202 1.88 11.70 2.96
CA ILE A 202 0.89 10.63 2.79
C ILE A 202 -0.41 11.05 3.47
N ARG A 203 -1.53 11.01 2.74
CA ARG A 203 -2.80 11.61 3.20
C ARG A 203 -3.98 10.66 3.35
N VAL A 204 -3.91 9.51 2.70
CA VAL A 204 -5.00 8.56 2.64
C VAL A 204 -4.47 7.18 2.98
N ALA A 205 -5.25 6.45 3.76
CA ALA A 205 -5.09 5.04 4.04
C ALA A 205 -6.35 4.30 3.60
N ASP A 206 -6.21 3.00 3.36
CA ASP A 206 -7.34 2.09 3.24
C ASP A 206 -8.13 2.01 4.55
N ASP A 207 -9.28 1.35 4.46
CA ASP A 207 -10.14 1.13 5.61
C ASP A 207 -9.39 0.50 6.80
N PRO A 208 -9.66 0.98 8.02
CA PRO A 208 -9.16 0.33 9.22
C PRO A 208 -9.81 -1.05 9.37
N ARG A 209 -9.50 -1.76 10.46
CA ARG A 209 -10.12 -3.06 10.73
C ARG A 209 -11.64 -2.97 10.75
N ILE A 210 -12.31 -3.75 9.91
CA ILE A 210 -13.77 -3.90 9.87
C ILE A 210 -14.12 -5.31 10.33
N GLY A 211 -15.00 -5.40 11.33
CA GLY A 211 -15.54 -6.67 11.83
C GLY A 211 -17.01 -6.82 11.47
N GLN A 212 -17.41 -8.02 11.03
CA GLN A 212 -18.78 -8.36 10.70
C GLN A 212 -19.16 -9.69 11.34
N LEU A 213 -20.39 -9.76 11.87
CA LEU A 213 -20.93 -10.95 12.51
C LEU A 213 -22.20 -11.38 11.78
N ALA A 214 -22.34 -12.67 11.52
CA ALA A 214 -23.51 -13.23 10.88
C ALA A 214 -23.97 -14.52 11.57
N LEU A 215 -25.27 -14.74 11.52
CA LEU A 215 -25.94 -15.90 12.11
C LEU A 215 -26.92 -16.44 11.07
N LYS A 216 -26.75 -17.72 10.71
CA LYS A 216 -27.55 -18.39 9.67
C LYS A 216 -28.18 -19.66 10.25
N ILE A 217 -29.49 -19.84 10.05
CA ILE A 217 -30.18 -21.10 10.36
C ILE A 217 -30.07 -22.02 9.13
N ILE A 218 -29.80 -23.29 9.38
CA ILE A 218 -29.65 -24.37 8.39
C ILE A 218 -30.70 -25.43 8.73
N PHE A 219 -31.47 -25.87 7.74
CA PHE A 219 -32.52 -26.87 7.86
C PHE A 219 -32.36 -27.96 6.78
#